data_AF-A0A7G9YH45-F1
#
_entry.id   AF-A0A7G9YH45-F1
#
_cell.length_a   1.000
_cell.length_b   1.000
_cell.length_c   1.000
_cell.angle_alpha   90.00
_cell.angle_beta   90.00
_cell.angle_gamma   90.00
#
_symmetry.space_group_name_H-M   'P 1'
#
loop_
_entity.id
_entity.type
_entity.pdbx_description
1 polymer ?
#
loop_
_entity_poly.entity_id
_entity_poly.type
_entity_poly.pdbx_seq_one_letter_code
_entity_poly.pdbx_strand_id
1 'polypeptide(L)'
;MQIEINPEIKYQPDTQRVFDYETTLSNIENIFSDIGVTELKDITHLDRVGIPVVAATRPSAGLGAISVYSGKGATEIQARISAIMESVERCFAEIPETNVDFRDKPG
;
A
#
# COMPACT_ATOMS: atom_id res chain seq x y z
N MET A 1 -3.64 4.47 33.31
CA MET A 1 -3.16 5.06 32.04
C MET A 1 -4.20 6.07 31.61
N GLN A 2 -3.91 7.36 31.72
CA GLN A 2 -4.83 8.44 31.38
C GLN A 2 -4.38 9.00 30.02
N ILE A 3 -5.26 8.95 29.03
CA ILE A 3 -4.97 9.49 27.70
C ILE A 3 -5.29 10.99 27.78
N GLU A 4 -4.27 11.84 27.66
CA GLU A 4 -4.46 13.29 27.52
C GLU A 4 -4.83 13.62 26.07
N ILE A 5 -5.99 14.23 25.89
CA ILE A 5 -6.47 14.69 24.58
C ILE A 5 -6.11 16.17 24.45
N ASN A 6 -5.28 16.51 23.46
CA ASN A 6 -4.95 17.90 23.15
C ASN A 6 -6.05 18.53 22.27
N PRO A 7 -6.80 19.55 22.76
CA PRO A 7 -7.91 20.16 22.04
C PRO A 7 -7.49 21.05 20.85
N GLU A 8 -6.20 21.40 20.74
CA GLU A 8 -5.66 22.17 19.61
C GLU A 8 -5.42 21.30 18.37
N ILE A 9 -5.43 19.97 18.51
CA ILE A 9 -5.30 19.05 17.38
C ILE A 9 -6.63 19.06 16.62
N LYS A 10 -6.68 19.88 15.57
CA LYS A 10 -7.82 19.91 14.65
C LYS A 10 -7.83 18.62 13.83
N TYR A 11 -9.02 18.00 13.74
CA TYR A 11 -9.29 16.94 12.76
C TYR A 11 -8.93 17.46 11.37
N GLN A 12 -7.90 16.87 10.77
CA GLN A 12 -7.60 17.09 9.36
C GLN A 12 -8.41 16.05 8.59
N PRO A 13 -9.34 16.46 7.71
CA PRO A 13 -9.96 15.54 6.79
C PRO A 13 -8.85 14.87 5.97
N ASP A 14 -8.98 13.57 5.71
CA ASP A 14 -8.01 12.71 5.01
C ASP A 14 -6.78 12.23 5.81
N THR A 15 -5.91 11.50 5.13
CA THR A 15 -4.70 10.90 5.68
C THR A 15 -3.66 11.95 6.03
N GLN A 16 -3.01 11.83 7.20
CA GLN A 16 -1.82 12.62 7.54
C GLN A 16 -0.66 12.18 6.64
N ARG A 17 -0.38 12.96 5.58
CA ARG A 17 0.66 12.73 4.57
C ARG A 17 1.42 14.02 4.30
N VAL A 18 2.69 13.90 3.92
CA VAL A 18 3.57 15.04 3.61
C VAL A 18 3.57 15.41 2.12
N PHE A 19 3.06 14.53 1.27
CA PHE A 19 2.91 14.75 -0.18
C PHE A 19 1.43 14.59 -0.56
N ASP A 20 1.01 15.29 -1.62
CA ASP A 20 -0.27 15.02 -2.27
C ASP A 20 -0.31 13.64 -2.94
N TYR A 21 -1.50 13.21 -3.34
CA TYR A 21 -1.71 11.86 -3.85
C TYR A 21 -1.04 11.63 -5.20
N GLU A 22 -1.07 12.60 -6.10
CA GLU A 22 -0.46 12.54 -7.42
C GLU A 22 1.07 12.41 -7.31
N THR A 23 1.69 13.23 -6.47
CA THR A 23 3.13 13.18 -6.17
C THR A 23 3.49 11.86 -5.50
N THR A 24 2.69 11.41 -4.53
CA THR A 24 2.90 10.11 -3.87
C THR A 24 2.85 8.98 -4.89
N LEU A 25 1.82 8.94 -5.74
CA LEU A 25 1.64 7.91 -6.75
C LEU A 25 2.80 7.92 -7.75
N SER A 26 3.19 9.08 -8.27
CA SER A 26 4.34 9.20 -9.18
C SER A 26 5.64 8.71 -8.55
N ASN A 27 5.86 8.92 -7.25
CA ASN A 27 7.05 8.46 -6.56
C ASN A 27 7.07 6.92 -6.43
N ILE A 28 5.91 6.31 -6.16
CA ILE A 28 5.81 4.87 -5.90
C ILE A 28 5.54 4.01 -7.14
N GLU A 29 5.14 4.60 -8.26
CA GLU A 29 4.93 3.84 -9.51
C GLU A 29 6.25 3.21 -10.02
N ASN A 30 7.39 3.86 -9.76
CA ASN A 30 8.70 3.35 -10.17
C ASN A 30 9.21 2.16 -9.33
N ILE A 31 8.73 1.98 -8.10
CA ILE A 31 9.15 0.87 -7.23
C ILE A 31 8.29 -0.38 -7.42
N PHE A 32 7.23 -0.29 -8.22
CA PHE A 32 6.16 -1.29 -8.32
C PHE A 32 6.68 -2.68 -8.71
N SER A 33 7.55 -2.76 -9.73
CA SER A 33 8.19 -4.00 -10.16
C SER A 33 9.28 -4.47 -9.19
N ASP A 34 9.93 -3.54 -8.49
CA ASP A 34 11.04 -3.84 -7.59
C ASP A 34 10.61 -4.57 -6.33
N ILE A 35 9.38 -4.35 -5.90
CA ILE A 35 8.75 -5.06 -4.78
C ILE A 35 7.95 -6.28 -5.24
N GLY A 36 8.09 -6.73 -6.49
CA GLY A 36 7.46 -7.96 -6.99
C GLY A 36 5.94 -7.89 -7.21
N VAL A 37 5.34 -6.69 -7.18
CA VAL A 37 3.94 -6.54 -7.56
C VAL A 37 3.82 -6.55 -9.08
N THR A 38 2.96 -7.43 -9.61
CA THR A 38 2.80 -7.65 -11.05
C THR A 38 1.51 -7.08 -11.62
N GLU A 39 0.53 -6.80 -10.78
CA GLU A 39 -0.79 -6.32 -11.21
C GLU A 39 -1.45 -5.45 -10.14
N LEU A 40 -2.14 -4.38 -10.58
CA LEU A 40 -3.19 -3.70 -9.81
C LEU A 40 -4.52 -3.88 -10.51
N LYS A 41 -5.56 -4.24 -9.76
CA LYS A 41 -6.91 -4.42 -10.28
C LYS A 41 -7.92 -3.65 -9.45
N ASP A 42 -8.68 -2.78 -10.09
CA ASP A 42 -9.88 -2.19 -9.49
C ASP A 42 -10.93 -3.28 -9.30
N ILE A 43 -11.33 -3.50 -8.05
CA ILE A 43 -12.32 -4.48 -7.63
C ILE A 43 -13.54 -3.83 -6.97
N THR A 44 -13.67 -2.50 -7.06
CA THR A 44 -14.79 -1.72 -6.50
C THR A 44 -16.15 -2.28 -6.93
N HIS A 45 -16.24 -2.70 -8.19
CA HIS A 45 -17.45 -3.26 -8.79
C HIS A 45 -17.90 -4.62 -8.22
N LEU A 46 -17.08 -5.26 -7.38
CA LEU A 46 -17.45 -6.52 -6.73
C LEU A 46 -18.34 -6.30 -5.49
N ASP A 47 -18.46 -5.07 -5.01
CA ASP A 47 -19.35 -4.70 -3.91
C ASP A 47 -20.33 -3.57 -4.32
N ARG A 48 -21.42 -3.46 -3.57
CA ARG A 48 -22.49 -2.47 -3.75
C ARG A 48 -22.23 -1.14 -3.06
N VAL A 49 -21.24 -1.05 -2.18
CA VAL A 49 -20.97 0.16 -1.38
C VAL A 49 -20.39 1.28 -2.25
N GLY A 50 -19.66 0.92 -3.32
CA GLY A 50 -19.10 1.89 -4.27
C GLY A 50 -17.88 2.66 -3.76
N ILE A 51 -17.27 2.22 -2.65
CA ILE A 51 -15.99 2.76 -2.16
C ILE A 51 -14.87 2.20 -3.04
N PRO A 52 -13.96 3.03 -3.58
CA PRO A 52 -12.81 2.57 -4.34
C PRO A 52 -11.95 1.55 -3.58
N VAL A 53 -11.77 0.37 -4.19
CA VAL A 53 -10.91 -0.71 -3.69
C VAL A 53 -10.07 -1.29 -4.82
N VAL A 54 -8.77 -1.42 -4.59
CA VAL A 54 -7.79 -1.96 -5.54
C VAL A 54 -7.07 -3.14 -4.92
N ALA A 55 -6.96 -4.25 -5.66
CA ALA A 55 -6.14 -5.40 -5.29
C ALA A 55 -4.77 -5.33 -5.99
N ALA A 56 -3.70 -5.58 -5.26
CA ALA A 56 -2.33 -5.68 -5.72
C ALA A 56 -1.86 -7.13 -5.63
N THR A 57 -1.44 -7.70 -6.77
CA THR A 57 -0.96 -9.09 -6.83
C THR A 57 0.56 -9.12 -6.78
N ARG A 58 1.13 -9.79 -5.78
CA ARG A 58 2.56 -10.01 -5.56
C ARG A 58 2.88 -11.52 -5.49
N PRO A 59 3.15 -12.17 -6.64
CA PRO A 59 3.45 -13.60 -6.69
C PRO A 59 4.75 -13.99 -5.96
N SER A 60 5.69 -13.05 -5.80
CA SER A 60 6.97 -13.24 -5.11
C SER A 60 6.87 -13.18 -3.59
N ALA A 61 5.67 -13.04 -3.03
CA ALA A 61 5.49 -12.95 -1.59
C ALA A 61 6.13 -14.14 -0.86
N GLY A 62 6.75 -13.84 0.27
CA GLY A 62 7.53 -14.78 1.06
C GLY A 62 6.71 -15.98 1.52
N LEU A 63 7.39 -17.07 1.84
CA LEU A 63 6.75 -18.33 2.20
C LEU A 63 5.78 -18.14 3.38
N GLY A 64 4.51 -18.49 3.18
CA GLY A 64 3.45 -18.37 4.19
C GLY A 64 2.74 -17.01 4.21
N ALA A 65 3.18 -16.03 3.41
CA ALA A 65 2.47 -14.77 3.21
C ALA A 65 1.36 -14.91 2.15
N ILE A 66 0.41 -13.97 2.17
CA ILE A 66 -0.63 -13.85 1.14
C ILE A 66 -0.02 -13.13 -0.06
N SER A 67 -0.36 -13.54 -1.28
CA SER A 67 0.16 -12.94 -2.52
C SER A 67 -0.71 -11.82 -3.08
N VAL A 68 -1.76 -11.41 -2.37
CA VAL A 68 -2.71 -10.38 -2.80
C VAL A 68 -3.01 -9.45 -1.63
N TYR A 69 -2.82 -8.15 -1.86
CA TYR A 69 -3.02 -7.08 -0.86
C TYR A 69 -4.06 -6.09 -1.37
N SER A 70 -4.91 -5.55 -0.49
CA SER A 70 -6.04 -4.73 -0.91
C SER A 70 -5.96 -3.32 -0.33
N GLY A 71 -5.87 -2.33 -1.20
CA GLY A 71 -5.94 -0.92 -0.86
C GLY A 71 -7.34 -0.33 -1.03
N LYS A 72 -7.61 0.73 -0.28
CA LYS A 72 -8.91 1.42 -0.27
C LYS A 72 -8.71 2.92 -0.12
N GLY A 73 -9.66 3.70 -0.60
CA GLY A 73 -9.62 5.14 -0.51
C GLY A 73 -10.96 5.79 -0.87
N ALA A 74 -11.09 7.08 -0.57
CA ALA A 74 -12.21 7.89 -1.03
C ALA A 74 -12.17 8.13 -2.55
N THR A 75 -10.98 8.01 -3.15
CA THR A 75 -10.75 8.07 -4.60
C THR A 75 -9.99 6.84 -5.09
N GLU A 76 -10.05 6.58 -6.40
CA GLU A 76 -9.26 5.51 -7.03
C GLU A 76 -7.75 5.69 -6.78
N ILE A 77 -7.24 6.91 -6.91
CA ILE A 77 -5.82 7.23 -6.67
C ILE A 77 -5.43 6.84 -5.25
N GLN A 78 -6.24 7.20 -4.24
CA GLN A 78 -5.99 6.80 -2.86
C GLN A 78 -6.00 5.28 -2.67
N ALA A 79 -6.94 4.57 -3.30
CA ALA A 79 -7.02 3.11 -3.23
C ALA A 79 -5.79 2.44 -3.86
N ARG A 80 -5.31 2.94 -5.01
CA ARG A 80 -4.06 2.47 -5.65
C ARG A 80 -2.86 2.70 -4.73
N ILE A 81 -2.68 3.92 -4.22
CA ILE A 81 -1.59 4.25 -3.28
C ILE A 81 -1.63 3.32 -2.07
N SER A 82 -2.81 3.12 -1.49
CA SER A 82 -2.98 2.22 -0.34
C SER A 82 -2.57 0.79 -0.66
N ALA A 83 -2.92 0.25 -1.83
CA ALA A 83 -2.61 -1.13 -2.21
C ALA A 83 -1.09 -1.31 -2.45
N ILE A 84 -0.48 -0.33 -3.11
CA ILE A 84 0.96 -0.30 -3.36
C ILE A 84 1.72 -0.22 -2.04
N MET A 85 1.37 0.74 -1.17
CA MET A 85 2.10 0.95 0.08
C MET A 85 1.94 -0.21 1.07
N GLU A 86 0.80 -0.90 1.08
CA GLU A 86 0.66 -2.14 1.85
C GLU A 86 1.58 -3.23 1.27
N SER A 87 1.67 -3.35 -0.05
CA SER A 87 2.59 -4.30 -0.69
C SER A 87 4.06 -4.00 -0.37
N VAL A 88 4.44 -2.70 -0.34
CA VAL A 88 5.76 -2.24 0.13
C VAL A 88 6.00 -2.70 1.56
N GLU A 89 5.10 -2.34 2.49
CA GLU A 89 5.22 -2.70 3.91
C GLU A 89 5.43 -4.22 4.08
N ARG A 90 4.64 -5.01 3.38
CA ARG A 90 4.68 -6.48 3.45
C ARG A 90 5.98 -7.05 2.88
N CYS A 91 6.44 -6.52 1.75
CA CYS A 91 7.70 -6.93 1.14
C CYS A 91 8.89 -6.65 2.08
N PHE A 92 8.95 -5.44 2.66
CA PHE A 92 10.02 -5.09 3.60
C PHE A 92 9.90 -5.76 4.98
N ALA A 93 8.75 -6.33 5.31
CA ALA A 93 8.56 -7.14 6.53
C ALA A 93 9.01 -8.61 6.36
N GLU A 94 9.36 -9.04 5.16
CA GLU A 94 9.86 -10.40 4.91
C GLU A 94 11.26 -10.61 5.45
N ILE A 95 11.62 -11.88 5.70
CA ILE A 95 12.97 -12.27 6.11
C ILE A 95 13.93 -11.94 4.97
N PRO A 96 14.89 -11.00 5.15
CA PRO A 96 15.73 -10.48 4.07
C PRO A 96 16.47 -11.55 3.27
N GLU A 97 16.94 -12.61 3.93
CA GLU A 97 17.69 -13.71 3.31
C GLU A 97 16.85 -14.54 2.34
N THR A 98 15.52 -14.48 2.48
CA THR A 98 14.57 -15.26 1.67
C THR A 98 13.69 -14.40 0.77
N ASN A 99 13.72 -13.08 0.91
CA ASN A 99 12.97 -12.16 0.06
C ASN A 99 13.62 -12.11 -1.33
N VAL A 100 12.98 -12.77 -2.29
CA VAL A 100 13.49 -12.91 -3.67
C VAL A 100 13.56 -11.59 -4.44
N ASP A 101 12.82 -10.57 -4.01
CA ASP A 101 12.81 -9.26 -4.66
C ASP A 101 14.05 -8.41 -4.30
N PHE A 102 14.71 -8.74 -3.17
CA PHE A 102 15.86 -7.99 -2.65
C PHE A 102 17.11 -8.85 -2.37
N ARG A 103 17.03 -10.17 -2.40
CA ARG A 103 18.16 -11.07 -2.03
C ARG A 103 19.45 -10.79 -2.79
N ASP A 104 19.33 -10.39 -4.05
CA ASP A 104 20.48 -10.23 -4.96
C ASP A 104 20.74 -8.74 -5.35
N LYS A 105 20.04 -7.78 -4.73
CA LYS A 105 20.26 -6.34 -4.95
C LYS A 105 21.25 -5.79 -3.91
N PRO A 106 22.28 -5.02 -4.30
CA PRO A 106 23.14 -4.35 -3.33
C PRO A 106 22.32 -3.33 -2.53
N GLY A 107 22.55 -3.31 -1.21
CA GLY A 107 21.94 -2.33 -0.29
C GLY A 107 22.61 -0.97 -0.30
#